data_AF-A0A7M3Y4T4-F1
#
_entry.id   AF-A0A7M3Y4T4-F1
#
_cell.length_a   1.000
_cell.length_b   1.000
_cell.length_c   1.000
_cell.angle_alpha   90.00
_cell.angle_beta   90.00
_cell.angle_gamma   90.00
#
_symmetry.space_group_name_H-M   'P 1'
#
loop_
_entity.id
_entity.type
_entity.pdbx_description
1 polymer ?
#
loop_
_entity_poly.entity_id
_entity_poly.type
_entity_poly.pdbx_seq_one_letter_code
_entity_poly.pdbx_strand_id
1 'polypeptide(L)'
;DDRWKEAVDGHRGGIDLLLRWVGVEGLSHNRITAALWSRVQERMLAVEGELISRDGRLGGRVDLLLNEVDDNGQTVAWVVADLKTGRTPEGKLKPEVDRQLRFYRDLLLANNPDAPNVRAEGWYTLNRTTWRASNDAVLEDAYVAWEATQPTEVPLEPTPGPNSCGGFCDWKAWCGHWLRWRRDSGRLDEGDFRDAVVRVVRRPAGSSSVEVERLLPGEGPGDVVDGGGRCSMLFVGSALEKLEALMDEDAAAPFFVGSALAKGHQWRVGDWCDVLPWTPHAV
;
A
#
# COMPACT_ATOMS: atom_id res chain seq x y z
N ASP A 1 -13.67 18.15 7.25
CA ASP A 1 -12.87 19.39 7.32
C ASP A 1 -11.37 19.16 7.50
N ASP A 2 -10.93 18.32 8.45
CA ASP A 2 -9.48 18.17 8.71
C ASP A 2 -8.71 17.46 7.59
N ARG A 3 -9.28 16.41 6.99
CA ARG A 3 -8.69 15.75 5.80
C ARG A 3 -8.53 16.68 4.60
N TRP A 4 -9.45 17.62 4.42
CA TRP A 4 -9.34 18.62 3.35
C TRP A 4 -8.17 19.57 3.59
N LYS A 5 -8.02 20.06 4.83
CA LYS A 5 -6.89 20.93 5.21
C LYS A 5 -5.55 20.22 5.04
N GLU A 6 -5.47 18.95 5.43
CA GLU A 6 -4.27 18.13 5.25
C GLU A 6 -3.92 17.93 3.77
N ALA A 7 -4.90 17.62 2.93
CA ALA A 7 -4.70 17.51 1.49
C ALA A 7 -4.21 18.84 0.87
N VAL A 8 -4.79 19.97 1.28
CA VAL A 8 -4.35 21.31 0.85
C VAL A 8 -2.93 21.60 1.30
N ASP A 9 -2.56 21.28 2.55
CA ASP A 9 -1.20 21.49 3.04
C ASP A 9 -0.19 20.60 2.32
N GLY A 10 -0.52 19.33 2.07
CA GLY A 10 0.29 18.43 1.27
C GLY A 10 0.49 18.93 -0.16
N HIS A 11 -0.56 19.42 -0.82
CA HIS A 11 -0.44 20.03 -2.15
C HIS A 11 0.49 21.25 -2.13
N ARG A 12 0.31 22.13 -1.13
CA ARG A 12 1.16 23.31 -0.94
C ARG A 12 2.62 22.95 -0.71
N GLY A 13 2.88 21.93 0.12
CA GLY A 13 4.24 21.48 0.37
C GLY A 13 4.92 20.86 -0.85
N GLY A 14 4.16 20.21 -1.75
CA GLY A 14 4.68 19.77 -3.05
C GLY A 14 5.14 20.95 -3.93
N ILE A 15 4.34 22.03 -3.99
CA ILE A 15 4.72 23.26 -4.69
C ILE A 15 5.99 23.87 -4.07
N ASP A 16 6.07 23.94 -2.73
CA ASP A 16 7.24 24.49 -2.03
C ASP A 16 8.52 23.72 -2.37
N LEU A 17 8.45 22.38 -2.45
CA LEU A 17 9.58 21.54 -2.84
C LEU A 17 10.02 21.80 -4.29
N LEU A 18 9.08 21.95 -5.23
CA LEU A 18 9.37 22.30 -6.63
C LEU A 18 9.98 23.70 -6.77
N LEU A 19 9.51 24.68 -5.99
CA LEU A 19 10.08 26.02 -5.98
C LEU A 19 11.50 26.01 -5.41
N ARG A 20 11.73 25.28 -4.30
CA ARG A 20 13.07 25.10 -3.73
C ARG A 20 14.02 24.47 -4.73
N TRP A 21 13.55 23.50 -5.53
CA TRP A 21 14.35 22.86 -6.58
C TRP A 21 14.91 23.85 -7.59
N VAL A 22 14.18 24.92 -7.90
CA VAL A 22 14.66 26.02 -8.77
C VAL A 22 15.26 27.19 -7.98
N GLY A 23 15.61 26.99 -6.72
CA GLY A 23 16.26 27.99 -5.86
C GLY A 23 15.33 29.12 -5.40
N VAL A 24 14.03 28.87 -5.33
CA VAL A 24 13.04 29.83 -4.80
C VAL A 24 12.47 29.31 -3.49
N GLU A 25 12.74 30.02 -2.39
CA GLU A 25 12.24 29.66 -1.06
C GLU A 25 11.35 30.77 -0.48
N GLY A 26 10.34 30.38 0.32
CA GLY A 26 9.49 31.31 1.06
C GLY A 26 8.55 32.18 0.21
N LEU A 27 8.43 31.90 -1.09
CA LEU A 27 7.50 32.62 -1.97
C LEU A 27 6.06 32.19 -1.69
N SER A 28 5.21 33.15 -1.35
CA SER A 28 3.76 32.91 -1.23
C SER A 28 3.18 32.41 -2.56
N HIS A 29 2.30 31.41 -2.52
CA HIS A 29 1.76 30.76 -3.73
C HIS A 29 0.96 31.69 -4.64
N ASN A 30 0.34 32.73 -4.07
CA ASN A 30 -0.34 33.77 -4.86
C ASN A 30 0.61 34.69 -5.66
N ARG A 31 1.93 34.56 -5.47
CA ARG A 31 2.97 35.30 -6.19
C ARG A 31 3.68 34.44 -7.24
N ILE A 32 3.30 33.17 -7.40
CA ILE A 32 3.84 32.31 -8.46
C ILE A 32 3.36 32.84 -9.81
N THR A 33 4.29 33.14 -10.70
CA THR A 33 4.01 33.62 -12.05
C THR A 33 4.15 32.50 -13.07
N ALA A 34 3.56 32.68 -14.25
CA ALA A 34 3.75 31.75 -15.37
C ALA A 34 5.23 31.59 -15.74
N ALA A 35 6.02 32.67 -15.67
CA ALA A 35 7.47 32.63 -15.92
C ALA A 35 8.23 31.78 -14.89
N LEU A 36 7.89 31.92 -13.61
CA LEU A 36 8.49 31.09 -12.56
C LEU A 36 8.10 29.62 -12.72
N TRP A 37 6.83 29.34 -13.05
CA TRP A 37 6.39 27.97 -13.29
C TRP A 37 7.06 27.36 -14.53
N SER A 38 7.27 28.14 -15.59
CA SER A 38 8.02 27.71 -16.77
C SER A 38 9.44 27.29 -16.41
N ARG A 39 10.12 28.04 -15.53
CA ARG A 39 11.44 27.68 -15.00
C ARG A 39 11.45 26.36 -14.23
N VAL A 40 10.37 26.04 -13.49
CA VAL A 40 10.20 24.72 -12.85
C VAL A 40 10.09 23.62 -13.90
N GLN A 41 9.23 23.82 -14.90
CA GLN A 41 8.99 22.85 -15.97
C GLN A 41 10.23 22.59 -16.83
N GLU A 42 11.07 23.61 -17.08
CA GLU A 42 12.36 23.46 -17.77
C GLU A 42 13.34 22.53 -17.05
N ARG A 43 13.14 22.28 -15.75
CA ARG A 43 13.91 21.29 -14.98
C ARG A 43 13.28 19.91 -14.97
N MET A 44 12.12 19.69 -15.57
CA MET A 44 11.46 18.39 -15.60
C MET A 44 11.79 17.66 -16.90
N LEU A 45 12.42 16.50 -16.79
CA LEU A 45 12.63 15.58 -17.90
C LEU A 45 11.40 14.70 -18.15
N ALA A 46 10.71 14.31 -17.08
CA ALA A 46 9.45 13.58 -17.15
C ALA A 46 8.57 13.86 -15.92
N VAL A 47 7.26 13.72 -16.10
CA VAL A 47 6.23 13.76 -15.05
C VAL A 47 5.32 12.56 -15.27
N GLU A 48 5.12 11.75 -14.23
CA GLU A 48 4.42 10.45 -14.30
C GLU A 48 4.99 9.56 -15.43
N GLY A 49 6.32 9.55 -15.55
CA GLY A 49 7.04 8.88 -16.63
C GLY A 49 7.06 7.36 -16.43
N GLU A 50 6.69 6.62 -17.47
CA GLU A 50 6.83 5.17 -17.48
C GLU A 50 8.29 4.77 -17.69
N LEU A 51 8.77 3.82 -16.91
CA LEU A 51 10.13 3.29 -16.98
C LEU A 51 10.06 1.77 -17.06
N ILE A 52 10.46 1.21 -18.20
CA ILE A 52 10.42 -0.23 -18.49
C ILE A 52 11.83 -0.71 -18.83
N SER A 53 12.23 -1.89 -18.36
CA SER A 53 13.49 -2.51 -18.74
C SER A 53 13.52 -2.86 -20.22
N ARG A 54 14.73 -2.94 -20.81
CA ARG A 54 14.91 -3.25 -22.24
C ARG A 54 14.29 -4.58 -22.68
N ASP A 55 14.19 -5.54 -21.76
CA ASP A 55 13.56 -6.85 -21.97
C ASP A 55 12.07 -6.89 -21.62
N GLY A 56 11.49 -5.77 -21.18
CA GLY A 56 10.07 -5.64 -20.88
C GLY A 56 9.61 -6.30 -19.57
N ARG A 57 10.52 -6.85 -18.77
CA ARG A 57 10.18 -7.63 -17.57
C ARG A 57 9.91 -6.75 -16.35
N LEU A 58 10.73 -5.73 -16.14
CA LEU A 58 10.65 -4.84 -15.00
C LEU A 58 10.07 -3.50 -15.44
N GLY A 59 9.18 -2.95 -14.63
CA GLY A 59 8.52 -1.69 -14.96
C GLY A 59 8.12 -0.91 -13.73
N GLY A 60 7.91 0.38 -13.92
CA GLY A 60 7.38 1.27 -12.90
C GLY A 60 7.02 2.63 -13.47
N ARG A 61 6.45 3.48 -12.61
CA ARG A 61 6.11 4.85 -12.96
C ARG A 61 6.80 5.79 -11.99
N VAL A 62 7.60 6.70 -12.53
CA VAL A 62 8.31 7.72 -11.78
C VAL A 62 7.44 8.97 -11.71
N ASP A 63 7.15 9.47 -10.51
CA ASP A 63 6.36 10.70 -10.34
C ASP A 63 7.03 11.88 -11.04
N LEU A 64 8.32 12.09 -10.78
CA LEU A 64 9.12 13.16 -11.37
C LEU A 64 10.52 12.67 -11.72
N LEU A 65 10.97 12.98 -12.95
CA LEU A 65 12.37 12.92 -13.33
C LEU A 65 12.86 14.34 -13.58
N LEU A 66 13.83 14.78 -12.80
CA LEU A 66 14.32 16.16 -12.80
C LEU A 66 15.74 16.26 -13.33
N ASN A 67 16.03 17.35 -14.02
CA ASN A 67 17.37 17.72 -14.45
C ASN A 67 18.00 18.68 -13.44
N GLU A 68 19.07 18.23 -12.79
CA GLU A 68 19.91 19.08 -11.95
C GLU A 68 20.99 19.71 -12.82
N VAL A 69 21.15 21.02 -12.70
CA VAL A 69 22.16 21.76 -13.47
C VAL A 69 23.08 22.54 -12.55
N ASP A 70 24.26 22.87 -13.06
CA ASP A 70 25.16 23.85 -12.46
C ASP A 70 24.74 25.30 -12.73
N ASP A 71 25.54 26.24 -12.23
CA ASP A 71 25.34 27.68 -12.43
C ASP A 71 25.42 28.12 -13.90
N ASN A 72 26.02 27.30 -14.78
CA ASN A 72 26.10 27.55 -16.22
C ASN A 72 24.91 26.95 -16.99
N GLY A 73 23.99 26.28 -16.30
CA GLY A 73 22.86 25.57 -16.91
C GLY A 73 23.23 24.21 -17.53
N GLN A 74 24.44 23.71 -17.29
CA GLN A 74 24.86 22.38 -17.75
C GLN A 74 24.34 21.29 -16.83
N THR A 75 23.90 20.18 -17.42
CA THR A 75 23.37 19.04 -16.67
C THR A 75 24.49 18.39 -15.85
N VAL A 76 24.29 18.27 -14.53
CA VAL A 76 25.21 17.59 -13.62
C VAL A 76 24.66 16.27 -13.09
N ALA A 77 23.34 16.15 -12.98
CA ALA A 77 22.70 14.94 -12.52
C ALA A 77 21.24 14.86 -12.97
N TRP A 78 20.70 13.64 -12.99
CA TRP A 78 19.27 13.39 -12.99
C TRP A 78 18.79 12.99 -11.60
N VAL A 79 17.61 13.47 -11.22
CA VAL A 79 16.99 13.17 -9.94
C VAL A 79 15.64 12.50 -10.17
N VAL A 80 15.54 11.24 -9.78
CA VAL A 80 14.28 10.53 -9.63
C VAL A 80 13.64 10.99 -8.32
N ALA A 81 12.51 11.68 -8.39
CA ALA A 81 11.78 12.14 -7.21
C ALA A 81 10.41 11.46 -7.14
N ASP A 82 10.12 10.86 -5.98
CA ASP A 82 8.85 10.23 -5.66
C ASP A 82 8.16 11.01 -4.53
N LEU A 83 6.92 11.43 -4.77
CA LEU A 83 6.16 12.30 -3.87
C LEU A 83 5.44 11.45 -2.81
N LYS A 84 5.74 11.72 -1.54
CA LYS A 84 5.12 11.04 -0.40
C LYS A 84 4.26 12.00 0.42
N THR A 85 3.00 11.62 0.60
CA THR A 85 2.03 12.31 1.48
C THR A 85 1.91 11.69 2.87
N GLY A 86 2.57 10.55 3.11
CA GLY A 86 2.52 9.82 4.37
C GLY A 86 3.49 10.33 5.45
N ARG A 87 3.61 9.56 6.54
CA ARG A 87 4.53 9.85 7.65
C ARG A 87 5.97 10.01 7.16
N THR A 88 6.57 11.15 7.52
CA THR A 88 7.99 11.48 7.26
C THR A 88 8.93 10.46 7.92
N PRO A 89 10.09 10.16 7.31
CA PRO A 89 11.13 9.34 7.93
C PRO A 89 11.67 9.96 9.23
N GLU A 90 12.03 9.09 10.18
CA GLU A 90 12.78 9.45 11.38
C GLU A 90 14.20 8.88 11.24
N GLY A 91 15.16 9.73 10.85
CA GLY A 91 16.58 9.37 10.69
C GLY A 91 16.93 8.62 9.41
N LYS A 92 16.10 7.71 8.91
CA LYS A 92 16.30 7.00 7.63
C LYS A 92 15.00 6.65 6.93
N LEU A 93 15.04 6.54 5.60
CA LEU A 93 13.93 6.02 4.79
C LEU A 93 13.50 4.63 5.28
N LYS A 94 12.19 4.36 5.17
CA LYS A 94 11.68 2.99 5.35
C LYS A 94 12.33 2.07 4.31
N PRO A 95 12.66 0.82 4.65
CA PRO A 95 13.34 -0.11 3.73
C PRO A 95 12.63 -0.26 2.38
N GLU A 96 11.30 -0.28 2.38
CA GLU A 96 10.48 -0.47 1.17
C GLU A 96 10.54 0.77 0.26
N VAL A 97 10.51 1.97 0.84
CA VAL A 97 10.62 3.24 0.10
C VAL A 97 12.03 3.41 -0.47
N ASP A 98 13.05 3.12 0.33
CA ASP A 98 14.44 3.15 -0.12
C ASP A 98 14.69 2.16 -1.27
N ARG A 99 14.15 0.93 -1.17
CA ARG A 99 14.26 -0.08 -2.22
C ARG A 99 13.53 0.33 -3.51
N GLN A 100 12.33 0.91 -3.40
CA GLN A 100 11.57 1.45 -4.54
C GLN A 100 12.36 2.55 -5.28
N LEU A 101 12.89 3.52 -4.55
CA LEU A 101 13.67 4.63 -5.12
C LEU A 101 14.93 4.12 -5.83
N ARG A 102 15.63 3.17 -5.22
CA ARG A 102 16.81 2.52 -5.85
C ARG A 102 16.43 1.75 -7.10
N PHE A 103 15.31 1.03 -7.09
CA PHE A 103 14.82 0.33 -8.27
C PHE A 103 14.64 1.29 -9.46
N TYR A 104 14.01 2.45 -9.27
CA TYR A 104 13.86 3.45 -10.33
C TYR A 104 15.20 4.03 -10.81
N ARG A 105 16.12 4.35 -9.88
CA ARG A 105 17.48 4.81 -10.22
C ARG A 105 18.21 3.78 -11.08
N ASP A 106 18.23 2.53 -10.64
CA ASP A 106 19.02 1.48 -11.26
C ASP A 106 18.46 1.09 -12.62
N LEU A 107 17.12 1.04 -12.74
CA LEU A 107 16.45 0.80 -14.01
C LEU A 107 16.70 1.93 -15.01
N LEU A 108 16.70 3.20 -14.54
CA LEU A 108 17.01 4.35 -15.39
C LEU A 108 18.45 4.29 -15.91
N LEU A 109 19.41 3.95 -15.03
CA LEU A 109 20.83 3.76 -15.39
C LEU A 109 21.02 2.60 -16.37
N ALA A 110 20.37 1.45 -16.13
CA ALA A 110 20.46 0.30 -17.02
C ALA A 110 19.93 0.61 -18.44
N ASN A 111 18.89 1.44 -18.53
CA ASN A 111 18.35 1.89 -19.80
C ASN A 111 19.23 2.94 -20.49
N ASN A 112 19.97 3.75 -19.73
CA ASN A 112 20.75 4.90 -20.21
C ASN A 112 22.22 4.81 -19.73
N PRO A 113 23.08 4.03 -20.42
CA PRO A 113 24.47 3.82 -20.01
C PRO A 113 25.31 5.11 -19.94
N ASP A 114 24.95 6.11 -20.76
CA ASP A 114 25.62 7.41 -20.84
C ASP A 114 24.91 8.49 -20.00
N ALA A 115 23.99 8.10 -19.10
CA ALA A 115 23.33 9.04 -18.21
C ALA A 115 24.36 9.81 -17.36
N PRO A 116 24.08 11.08 -17.00
CA PRO A 116 24.85 11.75 -15.97
C PRO A 116 24.66 11.03 -14.62
N ASN A 117 25.24 11.56 -13.55
CA ASN A 117 24.98 11.04 -12.22
C ASN A 117 23.47 10.95 -11.94
N VAL A 118 22.98 9.81 -11.43
CA VAL A 118 21.55 9.62 -11.11
C VAL A 118 21.39 9.39 -9.61
N ARG A 119 20.53 10.20 -8.97
CA ARG A 119 20.11 9.99 -7.57
C ARG A 119 18.60 9.83 -7.48
N ALA A 120 18.13 9.17 -6.43
CA ALA A 120 16.71 8.97 -6.17
C ALA A 120 16.32 9.45 -4.77
N GLU A 121 15.18 10.14 -4.66
CA GLU A 121 14.77 10.85 -3.46
C GLU A 121 13.27 10.74 -3.18
N GLY A 122 12.94 10.50 -1.91
CA GLY A 122 11.57 10.63 -1.41
C GLY A 122 11.29 12.07 -1.00
N TRP A 123 10.28 12.68 -1.60
CA TRP A 123 9.88 14.07 -1.40
C TRP A 123 8.62 14.10 -0.53
N TYR A 124 8.79 14.42 0.76
CA TYR A 124 7.72 14.39 1.75
C TYR A 124 7.03 15.75 1.83
N THR A 125 5.81 15.82 1.31
CA THR A 125 5.13 17.09 1.08
C THR A 125 4.63 17.74 2.37
N LEU A 126 4.18 16.95 3.35
CA LEU A 126 3.65 17.47 4.62
C LEU A 126 4.66 18.34 5.37
N ASN A 127 5.92 17.91 5.45
CA ASN A 127 6.96 18.64 6.17
C ASN A 127 8.03 19.26 5.25
N ARG A 128 7.84 19.16 3.92
CA ARG A 128 8.70 19.78 2.90
C ARG A 128 10.15 19.33 3.03
N THR A 129 10.37 18.04 3.26
CA THR A 129 11.72 17.43 3.34
C THR A 129 11.98 16.47 2.20
N THR A 130 13.25 16.35 1.81
CA THR A 130 13.72 15.39 0.82
C THR A 130 14.67 14.40 1.49
N TRP A 131 14.57 13.14 1.10
CA TRP A 131 15.35 12.05 1.68
C TRP A 131 15.94 11.20 0.58
N ARG A 132 17.27 11.14 0.54
CA ARG A 132 18.00 10.39 -0.48
C ARG A 132 18.01 8.91 -0.17
N ALA A 133 17.73 8.09 -1.18
CA ALA A 133 17.99 6.66 -1.13
C ALA A 133 19.49 6.41 -1.29
N SER A 134 20.07 5.67 -0.35
CA SER A 134 21.53 5.52 -0.25
C SER A 134 21.87 4.10 0.18
N ASN A 135 21.92 3.18 -0.78
CA ASN A 135 22.32 1.78 -0.62
C ASN A 135 22.68 1.21 -2.01
N ASP A 136 23.18 -0.03 -2.02
CA ASP A 136 23.59 -0.79 -3.22
C ASP A 136 22.46 -0.96 -4.24
N ALA A 137 22.84 -1.29 -5.47
CA ALA A 137 21.89 -1.55 -6.54
C ALA A 137 20.95 -2.72 -6.21
N VAL A 138 19.69 -2.65 -6.65
CA VAL A 138 18.64 -3.64 -6.37
C VAL A 138 18.06 -4.30 -7.62
N LEU A 139 18.61 -3.97 -8.80
CA LEU A 139 18.04 -4.41 -10.07
C LEU A 139 18.11 -5.94 -10.23
N GLU A 140 19.22 -6.57 -9.84
CA GLU A 140 19.37 -8.04 -9.87
C GLU A 140 18.36 -8.72 -8.94
N ASP A 141 18.20 -8.23 -7.71
CA ASP A 141 17.18 -8.75 -6.80
C ASP A 141 15.77 -8.59 -7.38
N ALA A 142 15.50 -7.49 -8.10
CA ALA A 142 14.20 -7.26 -8.73
C ALA A 142 13.94 -8.28 -9.85
N TYR A 143 14.96 -8.65 -10.64
CA TYR A 143 14.87 -9.73 -11.61
C TYR A 143 14.64 -11.09 -10.96
N VAL A 144 15.34 -11.40 -9.86
CA VAL A 144 15.12 -12.64 -9.09
C VAL A 144 13.68 -12.69 -8.56
N ALA A 145 13.17 -11.58 -8.01
CA ALA A 145 11.79 -11.51 -7.54
C ALA A 145 10.80 -11.69 -8.70
N TRP A 146 11.02 -11.02 -9.84
CA TRP A 146 10.18 -11.16 -11.03
C TRP A 146 10.10 -12.61 -11.50
N GLU A 147 11.24 -13.30 -11.59
CA GLU A 147 11.30 -14.72 -12.00
C GLU A 147 10.59 -15.62 -10.98
N ALA A 148 10.78 -15.38 -9.67
CA ALA A 148 10.12 -16.16 -8.62
C ALA A 148 8.60 -15.92 -8.54
N THR A 149 8.11 -14.80 -9.07
CA THR A 149 6.68 -14.42 -9.04
C THR A 149 5.94 -14.71 -10.35
N GLN A 150 6.55 -15.44 -11.28
CA GLN A 150 5.85 -15.83 -12.50
C GLN A 150 4.57 -16.62 -12.15
N PRO A 151 3.44 -16.38 -12.86
CA PRO A 151 2.22 -17.13 -12.63
C PRO A 151 2.46 -18.63 -12.83
N THR A 152 2.15 -19.43 -11.81
CA THR A 152 2.16 -20.89 -11.91
C THR A 152 0.87 -21.45 -11.31
N GLU A 153 0.60 -22.74 -11.55
CA GLU A 153 -0.53 -23.44 -10.91
C GLU A 153 -0.30 -23.68 -9.42
N VAL A 154 0.95 -23.58 -8.95
CA VAL A 154 1.32 -23.75 -7.54
C VAL A 154 1.44 -22.37 -6.88
N PRO A 155 0.73 -22.11 -5.78
CA PRO A 155 0.89 -20.88 -5.03
C PRO A 155 2.34 -20.67 -4.57
N LEU A 156 2.75 -19.40 -4.43
CA LEU A 156 4.06 -19.06 -3.88
C LEU A 156 4.20 -19.56 -2.44
N GLU A 157 5.42 -19.96 -2.07
CA GLU A 157 5.73 -20.40 -0.71
C GLU A 157 5.35 -19.29 0.30
N PRO A 158 4.50 -19.58 1.29
CA PRO A 158 4.03 -18.59 2.24
C PRO A 158 5.15 -18.15 3.19
N THR A 159 5.20 -16.86 3.51
CA THR A 159 6.13 -16.30 4.50
C THR A 159 5.38 -15.69 5.69
N PRO A 160 4.65 -16.52 6.49
CA PRO A 160 3.84 -16.02 7.59
C PRO A 160 4.72 -15.44 8.71
N GLY A 161 4.35 -14.27 9.21
CA GLY A 161 5.16 -13.56 10.20
C GLY A 161 4.53 -12.26 10.69
N PRO A 162 5.19 -11.56 11.64
CA PRO A 162 4.66 -10.36 12.27
C PRO A 162 4.38 -9.22 11.28
N ASN A 163 5.19 -9.09 10.24
CA ASN A 163 5.07 -8.03 9.23
C ASN A 163 4.18 -8.43 8.04
N SER A 164 3.88 -9.72 7.87
CA SER A 164 2.99 -10.23 6.82
C SER A 164 1.60 -10.52 7.42
N CYS A 165 1.40 -11.69 8.01
CA CYS A 165 0.13 -12.10 8.62
C CYS A 165 -0.26 -11.24 9.84
N GLY A 166 0.72 -10.69 10.55
CA GLY A 166 0.50 -9.75 11.66
C GLY A 166 0.26 -8.30 11.22
N GLY A 167 0.51 -7.99 9.95
CA GLY A 167 0.37 -6.66 9.37
C GLY A 167 -0.86 -6.49 8.46
N PHE A 168 -0.76 -5.54 7.55
CA PHE A 168 -1.73 -5.32 6.48
C PHE A 168 -1.39 -6.23 5.30
N CYS A 169 -2.29 -7.17 5.01
CA CYS A 169 -2.18 -8.11 3.89
C CYS A 169 -3.57 -8.21 3.26
N ASP A 170 -3.66 -7.95 1.96
CA ASP A 170 -4.93 -7.95 1.23
C ASP A 170 -5.39 -9.38 0.87
N TRP A 171 -4.50 -10.36 0.96
CA TRP A 171 -4.74 -11.75 0.55
C TRP A 171 -5.32 -12.64 1.65
N LYS A 172 -5.74 -12.07 2.80
CA LYS A 172 -6.16 -12.84 3.99
C LYS A 172 -7.28 -13.84 3.69
N ALA A 173 -8.30 -13.42 2.94
CA ALA A 173 -9.45 -14.27 2.60
C ALA A 173 -9.12 -15.47 1.70
N TRP A 174 -7.97 -15.42 1.01
CA TRP A 174 -7.50 -16.44 0.07
C TRP A 174 -6.25 -17.18 0.56
N CYS A 175 -5.71 -16.83 1.73
CA CYS A 175 -4.50 -17.41 2.28
C CYS A 175 -4.79 -18.28 3.51
N GLY A 176 -4.69 -19.60 3.33
CA GLY A 176 -4.92 -20.59 4.39
C GLY A 176 -3.96 -20.50 5.59
N HIS A 177 -2.85 -19.78 5.46
CA HIS A 177 -1.82 -19.63 6.50
C HIS A 177 -2.12 -18.49 7.48
N TRP A 178 -2.86 -17.47 7.05
CA TRP A 178 -3.07 -16.26 7.85
C TRP A 178 -3.79 -16.55 9.16
N LEU A 179 -4.93 -17.23 9.10
CA LEU A 179 -5.76 -17.52 10.27
C LEU A 179 -5.01 -18.41 11.28
N ARG A 180 -4.28 -19.42 10.78
CA ARG A 180 -3.42 -20.30 11.58
C ARG A 180 -2.33 -19.51 12.30
N TRP A 181 -1.58 -18.70 11.57
CA TRP A 181 -0.51 -17.89 12.16
C TRP A 181 -1.05 -16.93 13.22
N ARG A 182 -2.21 -16.29 13.00
CA ARG A 182 -2.85 -15.40 13.99
C ARG A 182 -3.25 -16.15 15.25
N ARG A 183 -3.77 -17.38 15.14
CA ARG A 183 -4.07 -18.21 16.31
C ARG A 183 -2.80 -18.58 17.06
N ASP A 184 -1.83 -19.16 16.37
CA ASP A 184 -0.65 -19.76 17.01
C ASP A 184 0.28 -18.69 17.61
N SER A 185 0.27 -17.47 17.07
CA SER A 185 0.96 -16.31 17.64
C SER A 185 0.17 -15.61 18.78
N GLY A 186 -1.04 -16.07 19.10
CA GLY A 186 -1.89 -15.45 20.12
C GLY A 186 -2.46 -14.09 19.73
N ARG A 187 -2.51 -13.77 18.43
CA ARG A 187 -2.89 -12.46 17.87
C ARG A 187 -4.28 -12.45 17.23
N LEU A 188 -5.04 -13.53 17.29
CA LEU A 188 -6.37 -13.63 16.69
C LEU A 188 -7.30 -12.47 17.08
N ASP A 189 -7.23 -12.05 18.35
CA ASP A 189 -8.10 -11.04 18.96
C ASP A 189 -7.39 -9.70 19.27
N GLU A 190 -6.22 -9.45 18.68
CA GLU A 190 -5.43 -8.24 18.94
C GLU A 190 -6.09 -6.99 18.33
N GLY A 191 -6.32 -5.97 19.17
CA GLY A 191 -6.78 -4.64 18.75
C GLY A 191 -8.29 -4.41 18.78
N ASP A 192 -8.67 -3.14 18.57
CA ASP A 192 -10.06 -2.69 18.47
C ASP A 192 -10.66 -2.97 17.07
N PHE A 193 -9.82 -3.03 16.04
CA PHE A 193 -10.19 -3.45 14.69
C PHE A 193 -9.73 -4.88 14.48
N ARG A 194 -10.67 -5.77 14.22
CA ARG A 194 -10.42 -7.21 14.14
C ARG A 194 -10.81 -7.78 12.80
N ASP A 195 -10.01 -8.75 12.41
CA ASP A 195 -10.27 -9.61 11.27
C ASP A 195 -10.77 -10.95 11.79
N ALA A 196 -11.75 -11.56 11.13
CA ALA A 196 -12.27 -12.86 11.50
C ALA A 196 -12.76 -13.64 10.29
N VAL A 197 -12.68 -14.97 10.36
CA VAL A 197 -13.48 -15.85 9.50
C VAL A 197 -14.70 -16.26 10.31
N VAL A 198 -15.89 -16.12 9.72
CA VAL A 198 -17.15 -16.31 10.43
C VAL A 198 -18.15 -17.10 9.61
N ARG A 199 -19.13 -17.71 10.27
CA ARG A 199 -20.30 -18.33 9.66
C ARG A 199 -21.56 -17.72 10.24
N VAL A 200 -22.57 -17.45 9.40
CA VAL A 200 -23.87 -16.99 9.89
C VAL A 200 -24.54 -18.09 10.70
N VAL A 201 -24.92 -17.79 11.94
CA VAL A 201 -25.74 -18.65 12.80
C VAL A 201 -27.20 -18.26 12.67
N ARG A 202 -27.48 -16.96 12.70
CA ARG A 202 -28.84 -16.43 12.60
C ARG A 202 -28.84 -15.01 12.05
N ARG A 203 -29.67 -14.78 11.04
CA ARG A 203 -30.03 -13.45 10.53
C ARG A 203 -31.55 -13.31 10.51
N PRO A 204 -32.16 -12.47 11.37
CA PRO A 204 -33.57 -12.13 11.22
C PRO A 204 -33.82 -11.49 9.86
N ALA A 205 -34.96 -11.81 9.22
CA ALA A 205 -35.30 -11.29 7.91
C ALA A 205 -35.26 -9.75 7.89
N GLY A 206 -34.56 -9.18 6.90
CA GLY A 206 -34.38 -7.74 6.76
C GLY A 206 -33.49 -7.09 7.82
N SER A 207 -32.82 -7.85 8.69
CA SER A 207 -31.92 -7.31 9.70
C SER A 207 -30.50 -7.13 9.17
N SER A 208 -29.91 -5.99 9.54
CA SER A 208 -28.47 -5.70 9.44
C SER A 208 -27.67 -6.28 10.62
N SER A 209 -28.34 -6.77 11.65
CA SER A 209 -27.72 -7.42 12.80
C SER A 209 -27.71 -8.93 12.60
N VAL A 210 -26.53 -9.53 12.64
CA VAL A 210 -26.32 -10.96 12.36
C VAL A 210 -25.61 -11.60 13.53
N GLU A 211 -26.13 -12.71 14.01
CA GLU A 211 -25.41 -13.60 14.93
C GLU A 211 -24.50 -14.51 14.10
N VAL A 212 -23.21 -14.48 14.41
CA VAL A 212 -22.19 -15.29 13.72
C VAL A 212 -21.40 -16.13 14.72
N GLU A 213 -20.92 -17.28 14.25
CA GLU A 213 -19.88 -18.06 14.91
C GLU A 213 -18.54 -17.64 14.32
N ARG A 214 -17.59 -17.23 15.16
CA ARG A 214 -16.21 -17.02 14.72
C ARG A 214 -15.53 -18.37 14.60
N LEU A 215 -14.83 -18.58 13.50
CA LEU A 215 -14.18 -19.84 13.21
C LEU A 215 -12.70 -19.80 13.58
N LEU A 216 -12.18 -20.96 13.98
CA LEU A 216 -10.78 -21.20 14.26
C LEU A 216 -10.16 -21.97 13.08
N PRO A 217 -8.83 -21.87 12.88
CA PRO A 217 -8.14 -22.67 11.88
C PRO A 217 -8.21 -24.17 12.23
N GLY A 218 -8.51 -25.00 11.24
CA GLY A 218 -8.58 -26.47 11.32
C GLY A 218 -7.21 -27.13 11.20
N GLU A 219 -7.14 -28.29 10.55
CA GLU A 219 -5.88 -29.05 10.35
C GLU A 219 -5.19 -28.69 9.02
N GLY A 220 -5.92 -28.57 7.91
CA GLY A 220 -5.38 -28.16 6.62
C GLY A 220 -5.21 -26.64 6.47
N PRO A 221 -4.49 -26.19 5.44
CA PRO A 221 -4.46 -24.78 5.03
C PRO A 221 -5.86 -24.33 4.63
N GLY A 222 -6.36 -23.28 5.27
CA GLY A 222 -7.67 -22.72 4.95
C GLY A 222 -8.86 -23.44 5.59
N ASP A 223 -8.64 -24.64 6.14
CA ASP A 223 -9.66 -25.33 6.92
C ASP A 223 -10.08 -24.49 8.12
N VAL A 224 -11.37 -24.54 8.42
CA VAL A 224 -11.96 -23.81 9.54
C VAL A 224 -12.91 -24.71 10.33
N VAL A 225 -12.87 -24.55 11.65
CA VAL A 225 -13.68 -25.29 12.62
C VAL A 225 -14.37 -24.31 13.57
N ASP A 226 -15.47 -24.75 14.17
CA ASP A 226 -16.17 -23.97 15.20
C ASP A 226 -15.33 -23.84 16.48
N GLY A 227 -15.63 -22.86 17.32
CA GLY A 227 -14.98 -22.69 18.63
C GLY A 227 -14.33 -21.34 18.86
N GLY A 228 -14.42 -20.41 17.91
CA GLY A 228 -14.05 -19.01 18.13
C GLY A 228 -15.12 -18.25 18.92
N GLY A 229 -16.30 -18.86 19.11
CA GLY A 229 -17.39 -18.32 19.91
C GLY A 229 -18.25 -17.35 19.14
N ARG A 230 -19.46 -17.14 19.65
CA ARG A 230 -20.48 -16.33 19.00
C ARG A 230 -20.35 -14.85 19.31
N CYS A 231 -20.64 -14.04 18.31
CA CYS A 231 -20.83 -12.60 18.49
C CYS A 231 -21.93 -12.06 17.58
N SER A 232 -22.46 -10.91 17.96
CA SER A 232 -23.34 -10.12 17.08
C SER A 232 -22.51 -9.17 16.24
N MET A 233 -22.81 -9.08 14.95
CA MET A 233 -22.23 -8.14 14.00
C MET A 233 -23.31 -7.25 13.39
N LEU A 234 -23.06 -5.94 13.31
CA LEU A 234 -23.92 -4.96 12.64
C LEU A 234 -23.29 -4.56 11.31
N PHE A 235 -23.91 -4.96 10.21
CA PHE A 235 -23.47 -4.62 8.84
C PHE A 235 -24.19 -3.35 8.35
N VAL A 236 -23.45 -2.36 7.89
CA VAL A 236 -24.00 -1.09 7.39
C VAL A 236 -23.38 -0.67 6.07
N GLY A 237 -24.15 0.07 5.26
CA GLY A 237 -23.70 0.56 3.96
C GLY A 237 -23.35 -0.59 3.01
N SER A 238 -22.26 -0.43 2.27
CA SER A 238 -21.74 -1.40 1.30
C SER A 238 -21.37 -2.75 1.94
N ALA A 239 -21.07 -2.80 3.24
CA ALA A 239 -20.84 -4.08 3.91
C ALA A 239 -22.11 -4.94 4.01
N LEU A 240 -23.29 -4.32 4.13
CA LEU A 240 -24.56 -5.04 4.12
C LEU A 240 -24.87 -5.62 2.73
N GLU A 241 -24.62 -4.84 1.68
CA GLU A 241 -24.79 -5.29 0.28
C GLU A 241 -23.89 -6.48 -0.03
N LYS A 242 -22.61 -6.44 0.40
CA LYS A 242 -21.68 -7.57 0.26
C LYS A 242 -22.13 -8.81 1.02
N LEU A 243 -22.61 -8.64 2.26
CA LEU A 243 -23.18 -9.75 3.03
C LEU A 243 -24.38 -10.37 2.30
N GLU A 244 -25.28 -9.56 1.77
CA GLU A 244 -26.46 -10.04 1.04
C GLU A 244 -26.07 -10.85 -0.19
N ALA A 245 -25.09 -10.37 -0.97
CA ALA A 245 -24.55 -11.12 -2.09
C ALA A 245 -23.98 -12.50 -1.68
N LEU A 246 -23.24 -12.56 -0.56
CA LEU A 246 -22.71 -13.83 -0.04
C LEU A 246 -23.83 -14.78 0.41
N MET A 247 -24.88 -14.25 1.03
CA MET A 247 -26.02 -15.06 1.49
C MET A 247 -26.87 -15.60 0.34
N ASP A 248 -26.97 -14.85 -0.76
CA ASP A 248 -27.66 -15.29 -1.98
C ASP A 248 -26.87 -16.38 -2.72
N GLU A 249 -25.53 -16.37 -2.63
CA GLU A 249 -24.65 -17.38 -3.22
C GLU A 249 -24.62 -18.67 -2.39
N ASP A 250 -24.23 -18.59 -1.12
CA ASP A 250 -24.26 -19.71 -0.16
C ASP A 250 -24.34 -19.19 1.29
N ALA A 251 -25.56 -19.19 1.84
CA ALA A 251 -25.81 -18.73 3.21
C ALA A 251 -25.09 -19.54 4.30
N ALA A 252 -24.65 -20.77 4.01
CA ALA A 252 -23.96 -21.63 4.98
C ALA A 252 -22.42 -21.51 4.89
N ALA A 253 -21.90 -20.94 3.81
CA ALA A 253 -20.47 -20.81 3.60
C ALA A 253 -19.82 -19.86 4.61
N PRO A 254 -18.58 -20.16 5.06
CA PRO A 254 -17.79 -19.23 5.84
C PRO A 254 -17.36 -18.03 4.98
N PHE A 255 -17.22 -16.87 5.62
CA PHE A 255 -16.72 -15.67 4.97
C PHE A 255 -15.76 -14.89 5.87
N PHE A 256 -14.88 -14.13 5.23
CA PHE A 256 -13.92 -13.24 5.88
C PHE A 256 -14.55 -11.87 6.14
N VAL A 257 -14.35 -11.37 7.36
CA VAL A 257 -14.65 -9.99 7.75
C VAL A 257 -13.34 -9.32 8.14
N GLY A 258 -12.93 -8.31 7.37
CA GLY A 258 -11.72 -7.53 7.61
C GLY A 258 -12.02 -6.20 8.27
N SER A 259 -11.18 -5.79 9.24
CA SER A 259 -11.23 -4.49 9.91
C SER A 259 -12.57 -4.13 10.57
N ALA A 260 -13.28 -5.12 11.12
CA ALA A 260 -14.49 -4.88 11.90
C ALA A 260 -14.13 -4.18 13.21
N LEU A 261 -14.88 -3.15 13.58
CA LEU A 261 -14.71 -2.48 14.87
C LEU A 261 -15.32 -3.36 15.98
N ALA A 262 -14.47 -4.09 16.69
CA ALA A 262 -14.80 -5.02 17.76
C ALA A 262 -14.84 -4.34 19.14
N LYS A 263 -15.53 -3.20 19.24
CA LYS A 263 -15.67 -2.43 20.48
C LYS A 263 -17.09 -2.53 21.04
N GLY A 264 -17.21 -3.02 22.28
CA GLY A 264 -18.51 -3.22 22.93
C GLY A 264 -19.08 -4.62 22.70
N HIS A 265 -20.41 -4.75 22.79
CA HIS A 265 -21.09 -6.06 22.73
C HIS A 265 -21.42 -6.53 21.30
N GLN A 266 -21.26 -5.65 20.31
CA GLN A 266 -21.57 -5.91 18.92
C GLN A 266 -20.46 -5.34 18.03
N TRP A 267 -19.95 -6.13 17.10
CA TRP A 267 -18.93 -5.68 16.16
C TRP A 267 -19.60 -4.87 15.05
N ARG A 268 -18.98 -3.76 14.64
CA ARG A 268 -19.49 -2.92 13.56
C ARG A 268 -18.71 -3.17 12.28
N VAL A 269 -19.44 -3.53 11.22
CA VAL A 269 -18.91 -3.78 9.88
C VAL A 269 -19.49 -2.72 8.94
N GLY A 270 -18.65 -1.80 8.49
CA GLY A 270 -19.07 -0.66 7.66
C GLY A 270 -18.34 -0.59 6.33
N ASP A 271 -18.43 0.54 5.64
CA ASP A 271 -17.91 0.70 4.27
C ASP A 271 -16.39 0.49 4.13
N TRP A 272 -15.65 0.63 5.22
CA TRP A 272 -14.20 0.40 5.27
C TRP A 272 -13.83 -1.08 5.45
N CYS A 273 -14.82 -1.95 5.70
CA CYS A 273 -14.58 -3.36 5.98
C CYS A 273 -14.59 -4.21 4.71
N ASP A 274 -13.75 -5.22 4.72
CA ASP A 274 -13.83 -6.31 3.77
C ASP A 274 -14.89 -7.30 4.24
N VAL A 275 -15.75 -7.71 3.32
CA VAL A 275 -16.73 -8.78 3.50
C VAL A 275 -16.61 -9.63 2.24
N LEU A 276 -15.88 -10.74 2.35
CA LEU A 276 -15.38 -11.53 1.22
C LEU A 276 -15.63 -13.01 1.48
N PRO A 277 -15.86 -13.84 0.44
CA PRO A 277 -15.96 -15.28 0.64
C PRO A 277 -14.63 -15.83 1.17
N TRP A 278 -14.69 -16.78 2.11
CA TRP A 278 -13.49 -17.45 2.58
C TRP A 278 -13.14 -18.57 1.59
N THR A 279 -12.22 -18.26 0.68
CA THR A 279 -11.81 -19.16 -0.41
C THR A 279 -10.28 -19.33 -0.43
N PRO A 280 -9.69 -19.84 0.67
CA PRO A 280 -8.27 -20.09 0.72
C PRO A 280 -7.85 -21.10 -0.34
N HIS A 281 -6.74 -20.81 -1.03
CA HIS A 281 -6.14 -21.80 -1.91
C HIS A 281 -5.67 -23.00 -1.08
N ALA A 282 -6.15 -24.19 -1.46
CA ALA A 282 -5.63 -25.43 -0.93
C ALA A 282 -4.16 -25.55 -1.35
N VAL A 283 -3.27 -25.63 -0.38
CA VAL A 283 -1.85 -25.96 -0.60
C VAL A 283 -1.59 -27.29 0.07
#